data_AF-A0A5A5RJ29-F1
#
_entry.id   AF-A0A5A5RJ29-F1
#
_cell.length_a   1.000
_cell.length_b   1.000
_cell.length_c   1.000
_cell.angle_alpha   90.00
_cell.angle_beta   90.00
_cell.angle_gamma   90.00
#
_symmetry.space_group_name_H-M   'P 1'
#
loop_
_entity.id
_entity.type
_entity.pdbx_description
1 polymer ?
#
loop_
_entity_poly.entity_id
_entity_poly.type
_entity_poly.pdbx_seq_one_letter_code
_entity_poly.pdbx_strand_id
1 'polypeptide(L)'
;MPQLYEEVTLARDVPEYNLKQGDSAILVDIVAHPKGGEEGYVLELFNEVEESVNVVIVPKSAIQEGEKEGSSLLGMVRYRGIN
;
A
#
# COMPACT_ATOMS: atom_id res chain seq x y z
N MET A 1 -9.00 -5.61 -10.51
CA MET A 1 -7.68 -5.92 -9.93
C MET A 1 -6.84 -4.66 -10.04
N PRO A 2 -6.13 -4.25 -8.98
CA PRO A 2 -5.23 -3.11 -9.04
C PRO A 2 -4.13 -3.32 -10.09
N GLN A 3 -3.72 -2.26 -10.78
CA GLN A 3 -2.57 -2.30 -11.69
C GLN A 3 -1.30 -1.85 -10.96
N LEU A 4 -0.14 -2.26 -11.48
CA LEU A 4 1.13 -1.74 -11.01
C LEU A 4 1.19 -0.22 -11.23
N TYR A 5 1.84 0.46 -10.28
CA TYR A 5 1.99 1.91 -10.21
C TYR A 5 0.66 2.67 -10.02
N GLU A 6 -0.40 2.00 -9.57
CA GLU A 6 -1.64 2.64 -9.13
C GLU A 6 -1.69 2.76 -7.60
N GLU A 7 -2.41 3.79 -7.13
CA GLU A 7 -2.75 3.94 -5.72
C GLU A 7 -3.74 2.85 -5.29
N VAL A 8 -3.48 2.28 -4.13
CA VAL A 8 -4.32 1.28 -3.49
C VAL A 8 -4.55 1.64 -2.02
N THR A 9 -5.64 1.16 -1.44
CA THR A 9 -5.96 1.41 -0.03
C THR A 9 -5.93 0.13 0.77
N LEU A 10 -5.43 0.19 2.00
CA LEU A 10 -5.48 -0.94 2.93
C LEU A 10 -6.91 -1.23 3.37
N ALA A 11 -7.35 -2.46 3.11
CA ALA A 11 -8.65 -2.98 3.52
C ALA A 11 -8.68 -3.41 5.00
N ARG A 12 -7.52 -3.49 5.67
CA ARG A 12 -7.38 -3.85 7.10
C ARG A 12 -6.09 -3.30 7.68
N ASP A 13 -6.02 -3.22 9.00
CA ASP A 13 -4.78 -2.95 9.73
C ASP A 13 -3.69 -3.99 9.40
N VAL A 14 -2.45 -3.53 9.27
CA VAL A 14 -1.25 -4.36 9.15
C VAL A 14 -0.28 -3.99 10.28
N PRO A 15 -0.46 -4.56 11.49
CA PRO A 15 0.26 -4.13 12.69
C PRO A 15 1.77 -4.28 12.61
N GLU A 16 2.27 -5.25 11.85
CA GLU A 16 3.71 -5.50 11.65
C GLU A 16 4.44 -4.27 11.10
N TYR A 17 3.75 -3.48 10.28
CA TYR A 17 4.29 -2.27 9.66
C TYR A 17 3.67 -0.98 10.21
N ASN A 18 2.90 -1.09 11.31
CA ASN A 18 2.14 0.02 11.90
C ASN A 18 1.20 0.72 10.89
N LEU A 19 0.63 -0.03 9.95
CA LEU A 19 -0.31 0.49 8.96
C LEU A 19 -1.75 0.27 9.39
N LYS A 20 -2.60 1.24 9.07
CA LYS A 20 -4.02 1.25 9.41
C LYS A 20 -4.88 1.04 8.19
N GLN A 21 -6.04 0.42 8.42
CA GLN A 21 -7.10 0.40 7.42
C GLN A 21 -7.39 1.82 6.93
N GLY A 22 -7.47 2.00 5.61
CA GLY A 22 -7.66 3.30 4.99
C GLY A 22 -6.37 4.02 4.59
N ASP A 23 -5.19 3.56 5.01
CA ASP A 23 -3.93 4.10 4.48
C ASP A 23 -3.80 3.73 3.00
N SER A 24 -3.35 4.69 2.18
CA SER A 24 -3.04 4.46 0.76
C SER A 24 -1.65 3.85 0.57
N ALA A 25 -1.23 3.55 -0.66
CA ALA A 25 0.14 3.20 -1.06
C ALA A 25 0.21 3.10 -2.58
N ILE A 26 1.41 3.06 -3.18
CA ILE A 26 1.55 2.62 -4.58
C ILE A 26 1.85 1.12 -4.62
N LEU A 27 1.08 0.37 -5.40
CA LEU A 27 1.41 -1.02 -5.72
C LEU A 27 2.56 -1.06 -6.74
N VAL A 28 3.76 -1.45 -6.34
CA VAL A 28 4.96 -1.43 -7.22
C VAL A 28 5.33 -2.79 -7.80
N ASP A 29 4.94 -3.89 -7.16
CA ASP A 29 5.19 -5.24 -7.67
C ASP A 29 4.19 -6.27 -7.11
N ILE A 30 4.08 -7.43 -7.76
CA ILE A 30 3.29 -8.58 -7.34
C ILE A 30 4.18 -9.82 -7.31
N VAL A 31 4.33 -10.41 -6.13
CA VAL A 31 5.20 -11.57 -5.91
C VAL A 31 4.37 -12.82 -5.63
N ALA A 32 4.65 -13.90 -6.36
CA ALA A 32 4.01 -15.18 -6.11
C ALA A 32 4.49 -15.78 -4.78
N HIS A 33 3.58 -16.36 -4.01
CA HIS A 33 3.96 -17.06 -2.79
C HIS A 33 4.79 -18.31 -3.12
N PRO A 34 5.92 -18.56 -2.44
CA PRO A 34 6.85 -19.65 -2.79
C PRO A 34 6.26 -21.06 -2.68
N LYS A 35 5.11 -21.20 -2.01
CA LYS A 35 4.38 -22.47 -1.82
C LYS A 35 2.94 -22.42 -2.37
N GLY A 36 2.61 -21.49 -3.26
CA GLY A 36 1.27 -21.38 -3.87
C GLY A 36 0.18 -20.85 -2.93
N GLY A 37 0.56 -20.08 -1.91
CA GLY A 37 -0.36 -19.30 -1.10
C GLY A 37 -0.79 -18.01 -1.81
N GLU A 38 -1.41 -17.10 -1.06
CA GLU A 38 -1.86 -15.81 -1.59
C GLU A 38 -0.69 -14.97 -2.12
N GLU A 39 -0.90 -14.28 -3.25
CA GLU A 39 0.07 -13.35 -3.83
C GLU A 39 0.43 -12.24 -2.83
N GLY A 40 1.71 -11.89 -2.78
CA GLY A 40 2.20 -10.73 -2.05
C GLY A 40 2.13 -9.50 -2.94
N TYR A 41 1.53 -8.43 -2.44
CA TYR A 41 1.52 -7.12 -3.07
C TYR A 41 2.62 -6.28 -2.41
N VAL A 42 3.53 -5.78 -3.23
CA VAL A 42 4.64 -4.93 -2.78
C VAL A 42 4.17 -3.48 -2.85
N LEU A 43 4.16 -2.82 -1.70
CA LEU A 43 3.64 -1.47 -1.53
C LEU A 43 4.76 -0.51 -1.20
N GLU A 44 4.82 0.58 -1.94
CA GLU A 44 5.65 1.73 -1.60
C GLU A 44 4.82 2.74 -0.80
N LEU A 45 5.37 3.13 0.35
CA LEU A 45 4.77 4.07 1.29
C LEU A 45 5.46 5.42 1.20
N PHE A 46 4.65 6.47 1.25
CA PHE A 46 5.11 7.85 1.21
C PHE A 46 4.78 8.57 2.52
N ASN A 47 5.45 9.68 2.81
CA ASN A 47 5.07 10.59 3.89
C ASN A 47 4.24 11.77 3.35
N GLU A 48 3.86 12.68 4.25
CA GLU A 48 3.07 13.88 3.92
C GLU A 48 3.78 14.87 2.97
N VAL A 49 5.07 14.65 2.68
CA VAL A 49 5.86 15.43 1.72
C VAL A 49 6.23 14.62 0.46
N GLU A 50 5.48 13.54 0.18
CA GLU A 50 5.64 12.66 -0.99
C GLU A 50 7.03 12.01 -1.11
N GLU A 51 7.76 11.89 -0.01
CA GLU A 51 9.02 11.14 0.03
C GLU A 51 8.74 9.66 0.32
N SER A 52 9.38 8.79 -0.43
CA SER A 52 9.37 7.35 -0.16
C SER A 52 10.00 7.07 1.19
N VAL A 53 9.25 6.44 2.09
CA VAL A 53 9.70 6.14 3.46
C VAL A 53 9.92 4.65 3.70
N ASN A 54 9.21 3.78 2.99
CA ASN A 54 9.31 2.34 3.20
C ASN A 54 8.71 1.53 2.04
N VAL A 55 9.13 0.27 1.91
CA VAL A 55 8.54 -0.70 1.00
C VAL A 55 8.19 -1.96 1.80
N VAL A 56 6.93 -2.38 1.72
CA VAL A 56 6.40 -3.50 2.49
C VAL A 56 5.72 -4.53 1.57
N ILE A 57 5.61 -5.77 2.03
CA ILE A 57 4.87 -6.81 1.32
C ILE A 57 3.66 -7.19 2.17
N VAL A 58 2.47 -7.09 1.58
CA VAL A 58 1.23 -7.50 2.24
C VAL A 58 0.52 -8.56 1.39
N PRO A 59 -0.28 -9.44 1.98
CA PRO A 59 -1.15 -10.31 1.20
C PRO A 59 -2.13 -9.49 0.34
N LYS A 60 -2.44 -9.97 -0.86
CA LYS A 60 -3.45 -9.36 -1.75
C LYS A 60 -4.76 -8.98 -1.05
N SER A 61 -5.25 -9.83 -0.15
CA SER A 61 -6.45 -9.62 0.66
C SER A 61 -6.37 -8.46 1.65
N ALA A 62 -5.18 -7.89 1.90
CA ALA A 62 -5.03 -6.67 2.69
C ALA A 62 -5.34 -5.40 1.88
N ILE A 63 -5.58 -5.52 0.57
CA ILE A 63 -5.76 -4.40 -0.34
C ILE A 63 -7.18 -4.36 -0.91
N GLN A 64 -7.71 -3.15 -1.03
CA GLN A 64 -8.88 -2.84 -1.85
C GLN A 64 -8.50 -1.83 -2.94
N GLU A 65 -9.27 -1.81 -4.02
CA GLU A 65 -9.13 -0.78 -5.05
C GLU A 65 -9.43 0.60 -4.44
N GLY A 66 -8.53 1.56 -4.66
CA GLY A 66 -8.75 2.95 -4.28
C GLY A 66 -9.76 3.61 -5.23
N GLU A 67 -10.48 4.63 -4.75
CA GLU A 67 -11.34 5.45 -5.60
C GLU A 67 -10.47 6.29 -6.55
N LYS A 68 -10.73 6.18 -7.86
CA LYS A 68 -10.02 6.96 -8.89
C LYS A 68 -10.58 8.39 -8.99
N GLU A 69 -10.54 9.17 -7.92
CA GLU A 69 -10.83 10.61 -8.02
C GLU A 69 -9.53 11.39 -8.19
N GLY A 70 -9.16 11.62 -9.45
CA GLY A 70 -8.16 12.60 -9.87
C GLY A 70 -6.77 12.38 -9.27
N SER A 71 -5.91 11.69 -10.03
CA SER A 71 -4.47 11.49 -9.83
C SER A 71 -3.73 12.77 -9.37
N SER A 72 -3.91 13.13 -8.11
CA SER A 72 -3.18 14.14 -7.39
C SER A 72 -2.46 13.38 -6.30
N LEU A 73 -1.13 13.41 -6.35
CA LEU A 73 -0.23 12.79 -5.39
C LEU A 73 -0.47 13.26 -3.94
N LEU A 74 -1.29 14.29 -3.75
CA LEU A 74 -1.76 14.90 -2.51
C LEU A 74 -2.51 13.95 -1.55
N GLY A 75 -2.89 12.75 -1.99
CA GLY A 75 -3.63 11.75 -1.20
C GLY A 75 -2.79 10.68 -0.49
N MET A 76 -1.48 10.60 -0.76
CA MET A 76 -0.67 9.46 -0.33
C MET A 76 -0.23 9.53 1.15
N VAL A 77 -0.61 8.50 1.92
CA VAL A 77 -0.12 8.05 3.24
C VAL A 77 0.37 9.10 4.24
N ARG A 78 -0.40 9.24 5.31
CA ARG A 78 0.03 9.85 6.57
C ARG A 78 0.80 8.83 7.42
N TYR A 79 2.07 8.58 7.10
CA TYR A 79 2.90 7.73 7.97
C TYR A 79 3.17 8.48 9.30
N ARG A 80 2.43 8.14 10.36
CA ARG A 80 2.57 8.73 11.71
C ARG A 80 3.72 8.15 12.54
N GLY A 81 4.70 7.53 11.88
CA GLY A 81 5.79 6.80 12.53
C GLY A 81 7.06 7.62 12.72
N ILE A 82 6.98 8.83 13.29
CA ILE A 82 8.14 9.46 13.93
C ILE A 82 7.67 10.32 15.11
N ASN A 83 8.26 10.06 16.28
CA ASN A 83 8.15 10.90 17.49
C ASN A 83 8.57 12.35 17.22
#